data_AF-A0A4U9TJI6-F1
#
_entry.id   AF-A0A4U9TJI6-F1
#
_cell.length_a   1.000
_cell.length_b   1.000
_cell.length_c   1.000
_cell.angle_alpha   90.00
_cell.angle_beta   90.00
_cell.angle_gamma   90.00
#
_symmetry.space_group_name_H-M   'P 1'
#
loop_
_entity.id
_entity.type
_entity.pdbx_description
1 polymer ?
#
loop_
_entity_poly.entity_id
_entity_poly.type
_entity_poly.pdbx_seq_one_letter_code
_entity_poly.pdbx_strand_id
1 'polypeptide(L)' 'MHKFIRDHIAKQDAAVAAEVIIQYGGSVNDKNAAELFAQPDIDGALVGGASLKADAFAVIVKAAAQAKKA' A
#
# COMPACT_ATOMS: atom_id res chain seq x y z
N MET A 1 3.32 -0.82 11.44
CA MET A 1 2.23 0.14 11.69
C MET A 1 0.91 -0.35 11.11
N HIS A 2 0.82 -0.60 9.79
CA HIS A 2 -0.41 -1.10 9.14
C HIS A 2 -1.03 -2.32 9.82
N LYS A 3 -0.21 -3.32 10.20
CA LYS A 3 -0.68 -4.45 11.01
C LYS A 3 -1.42 -4.03 12.28
N PHE A 4 -0.86 -3.08 13.04
CA PHE A 4 -1.48 -2.59 14.27
C PHE A 4 -2.83 -1.91 13.98
N ILE A 5 -2.94 -1.16 12.88
CA ILE A 5 -4.20 -0.55 12.46
C ILE A 5 -5.23 -1.62 12.12
N ARG A 6 -4.84 -2.63 11.33
CA ARG A 6 -5.72 -3.74 10.95
C ARG A 6 -6.16 -4.54 12.19
N ASP A 7 -5.24 -4.88 13.07
CA ASP A 7 -5.52 -5.56 14.35
C ASP A 7 -6.46 -4.74 15.23
N HIS A 8 -6.36 -3.40 15.20
CA HIS A 8 -7.27 -2.53 15.96
C HIS A 8 -8.70 -2.56 15.40
N ILE A 9 -8.85 -2.53 14.07
CA ILE A 9 -10.16 -2.65 13.40
C ILE A 9 -10.75 -4.04 13.65
N ALA A 10 -9.92 -5.09 13.62
CA ALA A 10 -10.35 -6.48 13.82
C ALA A 10 -10.94 -6.74 15.22
N LYS A 11 -10.61 -5.91 16.22
CA LYS A 11 -11.24 -5.97 17.55
C LYS A 11 -12.73 -5.61 17.52
N GLN A 12 -13.14 -4.79 16.54
CA GLN A 12 -14.51 -4.37 16.35
C GLN A 12 -15.23 -5.29 15.35
N ASP A 13 -14.58 -5.58 14.21
CA ASP A 13 -15.12 -6.47 13.18
C ASP A 13 -13.97 -7.06 12.35
N ALA A 14 -13.83 -8.38 12.40
CA ALA A 14 -12.77 -9.10 11.69
C ALA A 14 -13.00 -9.15 10.17
N ALA A 15 -14.25 -9.18 9.70
CA ALA A 15 -14.57 -9.18 8.28
C ALA A 15 -14.26 -7.81 7.66
N VAL A 16 -14.61 -6.72 8.35
CA VAL A 16 -14.24 -5.36 7.92
C VAL A 16 -12.72 -5.19 7.90
N ALA A 17 -12.01 -5.70 8.91
CA ALA A 17 -10.55 -5.62 8.97
C ALA A 17 -9.84 -6.38 7.83
N ALA A 18 -10.44 -7.46 7.34
CA ALA A 18 -9.90 -8.23 6.21
C ALA A 18 -10.07 -7.48 4.88
N GLU A 19 -11.17 -6.75 4.68
CA GLU A 19 -11.51 -6.08 3.42
C GLU A 19 -11.00 -4.63 3.33
N VAL A 20 -10.69 -3.99 4.47
CA VAL A 20 -10.26 -2.58 4.46
C VAL A 20 -8.91 -2.41 3.77
N ILE A 21 -8.85 -1.46 2.83
CA ILE A 21 -7.63 -1.04 2.14
C ILE A 21 -6.88 -0.02 3.01
N ILE A 22 -5.67 -0.37 3.45
CA ILE A 22 -4.79 0.48 4.25
C ILE A 22 -3.60 0.92 3.39
N GLN A 23 -3.62 2.17 2.95
CA GLN A 23 -2.57 2.75 2.12
C GLN A 23 -1.39 3.26 2.96
N TYR A 24 -0.17 3.15 2.42
CA TYR A 24 1.01 3.82 2.96
C TYR A 24 1.09 5.25 2.41
N GLY A 25 1.06 6.24 3.31
CA GLY A 25 1.10 7.68 2.95
C GLY A 25 2.45 8.37 3.13
N GLY A 26 3.52 7.61 3.42
CA GLY A 26 4.88 8.15 3.46
C GLY A 26 5.46 8.38 2.07
N SER A 27 6.75 8.74 2.00
CA SER A 27 7.44 9.00 0.72
C SER A 27 7.60 7.70 -0.08
N VAL A 28 6.77 7.52 -1.11
CA VAL A 28 6.86 6.42 -2.08
C VAL A 28 7.46 6.92 -3.39
N ASN A 29 8.39 6.16 -3.93
CA ASN A 29 9.03 6.39 -5.21
C ASN A 29 9.32 5.07 -5.92
N ASP A 30 9.86 5.17 -7.14
CA ASP A 30 10.26 4.07 -8.01
C ASP A 30 11.28 3.11 -7.37
N LYS A 31 12.09 3.57 -6.41
CA LYS A 31 13.13 2.75 -5.77
C LYS A 31 12.63 1.93 -4.59
N ASN A 32 11.62 2.40 -3.86
CA ASN A 32 11.15 1.75 -2.62
C ASN A 32 9.76 1.10 -2.73
N ALA A 33 9.00 1.37 -3.81
CA ALA A 33 7.65 0.85 -3.97
C ALA A 33 7.56 -0.68 -3.86
N ALA A 34 8.48 -1.42 -4.48
CA ALA A 34 8.46 -2.88 -4.47
C ALA A 34 8.60 -3.46 -3.05
N GLU A 35 9.53 -2.93 -2.25
CA GLU A 35 9.73 -3.37 -0.87
C GLU A 35 8.54 -3.01 0.02
N LEU A 36 7.95 -1.83 -0.17
CA LEU A 36 6.74 -1.41 0.55
C LEU A 36 5.55 -2.32 0.24
N PHE A 37 5.30 -2.64 -1.04
CA PHE A 37 4.17 -3.49 -1.44
C PHE A 37 4.37 -4.98 -1.15
N ALA A 38 5.60 -5.42 -0.85
CA ALA A 38 5.85 -6.76 -0.31
C ALA A 38 5.36 -6.94 1.13
N GLN A 39 5.10 -5.84 1.86
CA GLN A 39 4.56 -5.91 3.22
C GLN A 39 3.11 -6.43 3.20
N PRO A 40 2.74 -7.38 4.09
CA PRO A 40 1.44 -8.04 4.05
C PRO A 40 0.28 -7.06 4.26
N ASP A 41 0.42 -6.12 5.19
CA ASP A 41 -0.64 -5.19 5.59
C ASP A 41 -0.64 -3.85 4.83
N ILE A 42 0.27 -3.65 3.87
CA ILE A 42 0.25 -2.47 2.98
C ILE A 42 -0.47 -2.85 1.70
N ASP A 43 -1.62 -2.21 1.46
CA ASP A 43 -2.50 -2.55 0.33
C ASP A 43 -2.33 -1.60 -0.86
N GLY A 44 -1.54 -0.55 -0.69
CA GLY A 44 -1.30 0.46 -1.71
C GLY A 44 -0.59 1.68 -1.15
N ALA A 45 -0.54 2.75 -1.94
CA ALA A 45 0.13 3.98 -1.56
C ALA A 45 -0.70 5.22 -1.90
N LEU A 46 -0.65 6.22 -1.03
CA LEU A 46 -1.11 7.58 -1.32
C LEU A 46 0.11 8.41 -1.74
N VAL A 47 0.30 8.56 -3.05
CA VAL A 47 1.56 9.06 -3.61
C VAL A 47 1.52 10.60 -3.75
N GLY A 48 2.49 11.27 -3.12
CA GLY A 48 2.71 12.72 -3.25
C GLY A 48 3.46 13.12 -4.53
N GLY A 49 4.63 13.73 -4.41
CA GLY A 49 5.35 14.34 -5.55
C GLY A 49 5.69 13.39 -6.71
N ALA A 50 5.84 12.08 -6.48
CA ALA A 50 6.06 11.11 -7.55
C ALA A 50 4.84 10.91 -8.45
N SER A 51 3.63 11.27 -8.00
CA SER A 51 2.40 11.23 -8.83
C SER A 51 2.41 12.24 -9.98
N LEU A 52 3.20 13.32 -9.86
CA LEU A 52 3.31 14.37 -10.88
C LEU A 52 4.23 13.98 -12.05
N LYS A 53 4.86 12.81 -12.00
CA LYS A 53 5.76 12.28 -13.04
C LYS A 53 5.18 10.96 -13.54
N ALA A 54 4.66 10.96 -14.77
CA ALA A 54 3.95 9.82 -15.34
C ALA A 54 4.75 8.50 -15.25
N ASP A 55 6.03 8.52 -15.62
CA ASP A 55 6.88 7.33 -15.59
C ASP A 55 7.09 6.79 -14.17
N ALA A 56 7.38 7.69 -13.21
CA ALA A 56 7.57 7.31 -11.82
C ALA A 56 6.27 6.75 -11.21
N PHE A 57 5.13 7.40 -11.47
CA PHE A 57 3.83 6.94 -11.00
C PHE A 57 3.45 5.59 -11.61
N ALA A 58 3.70 5.38 -12.90
CA ALA A 58 3.45 4.11 -13.57
C ALA A 58 4.30 2.98 -12.99
N VAL A 59 5.56 3.23 -12.62
CA VAL A 59 6.40 2.25 -11.93
C VAL A 59 5.80 1.85 -10.59
N ILE A 60 5.34 2.82 -9.78
CA ILE A 60 4.71 2.55 -8.49
C ILE A 60 3.44 1.70 -8.67
N VAL A 61 2.57 2.05 -9.62
CA VAL A 61 1.35 1.28 -9.91
C VAL A 61 1.68 -0.15 -10.33
N LYS A 62 2.66 -0.34 -11.22
CA LYS A 62 3.09 -1.67 -11.67
C LYS A 62 3.68 -2.49 -10.52
N ALA A 63 4.46 -1.88 -9.64
CA ALA A 63 5.01 -2.55 -8.47
C ALA A 63 3.90 -3.07 -7.55
N ALA A 64 2.85 -2.27 -7.29
CA ALA A 64 1.69 -2.71 -6.50
C ALA A 64 0.96 -3.87 -7.19
N ALA A 65 0.68 -3.74 -8.49
CA ALA A 65 0.00 -4.78 -9.27
C ALA A 65 0.78 -6.10 -9.33
N GLN A 66 2.11 -6.05 -9.34
CA GLN A 66 2.96 -7.25 -9.30
C GLN A 66 3.00 -7.90 -7.92
N ALA A 67 3.14 -7.11 -6.86
CA ALA A 67 3.26 -7.61 -5.49
C ALA A 67 1.95 -8.19 -4.94
N LYS A 68 0.81 -7.66 -5.39
CA LYS A 68 -0.54 -8.05 -4.93
C LYS A 68 -1.32 -8.80 -6.00
N LYS A 69 -0.64 -9.49 -6.93
CA LYS A 69 -1.31 -10.37 -7.89
C LYS A 69 -2.23 -11.34 -7.15
N ALA A 70 -3.53 -11.22 -7.43
CA ALA A 70 -4.50 -12.27 -7.19
C ALA A 70 -4.23 -13.47 -8.12
#